data_AF-A0A7G9YLB3-F1
#
_entry.id   AF-A0A7G9YLB3-F1
#
_cell.length_a   1.000
_cell.length_b   1.000
_cell.length_c   1.000
_cell.angle_alpha   90.00
_cell.angle_beta   90.00
_cell.angle_gamma   90.00
#
_symmetry.space_group_name_H-M   'P 1'
#
loop_
_entity.id
_entity.type
_entity.pdbx_description
1 polymer ?
#
loop_
_entity_poly.entity_id
_entity_poly.type
_entity_poly.pdbx_seq_one_letter_code
_entity_poly.pdbx_strand_id
1 'polypeptide(L)'
;MQVIDYFSEIQNLLRSSIFVENADVEYEVKSRGIGIVHGILGLIDGSTLQFMELINIKRDKVIHLKYRYHLMNVNGEMVFRYDNAPIIQRLLLIHTINM
;
A
#
# COMPACT_ATOMS: atom_id res chain seq x y z
N MET A 1 -1.80 -1.56 18.09
CA MET A 1 -2.38 -1.20 16.79
C MET A 1 -2.90 -2.45 16.08
N GLN A 2 -4.09 -2.37 15.51
CA GLN A 2 -4.78 -3.38 14.70
C GLN A 2 -4.99 -2.84 13.28
N VAL A 3 -5.39 -3.70 12.34
CA VAL A 3 -5.52 -3.25 10.94
C VAL A 3 -6.59 -2.16 10.77
N ILE A 4 -7.62 -2.19 11.60
CA ILE A 4 -8.67 -1.16 11.66
C ILE A 4 -8.14 0.22 12.10
N ASP A 5 -7.11 0.24 12.94
CA ASP A 5 -6.48 1.49 13.40
C ASP A 5 -5.74 2.13 12.22
N TYR A 6 -4.98 1.33 11.47
CA TYR A 6 -4.28 1.75 10.26
C TYR A 6 -5.24 2.26 9.17
N PHE A 7 -6.37 1.57 8.96
CA PHE A 7 -7.40 2.04 8.03
C PHE A 7 -8.01 3.38 8.46
N SER A 8 -8.20 3.58 9.76
CA SER A 8 -8.67 4.86 10.30
C SER A 8 -7.65 5.98 10.08
N GLU A 9 -6.35 5.70 10.20
CA GLU A 9 -5.28 6.66 9.86
C GLU A 9 -5.33 7.06 8.39
N ILE A 10 -5.48 6.10 7.47
CA ILE A 10 -5.65 6.40 6.03
C ILE A 10 -6.87 7.28 5.79
N GLN A 11 -8.02 6.94 6.38
CA GLN A 11 -9.24 7.73 6.23
C GLN A 11 -9.05 9.17 6.72
N ASN A 12 -8.35 9.36 7.85
CA ASN A 12 -8.06 10.69 8.39
C ASN A 12 -7.09 11.48 7.50
N LEU A 13 -6.06 10.82 6.96
CA LEU A 13 -5.13 11.43 6.00
C LEU A 13 -5.85 11.87 4.73
N LEU A 14 -6.74 11.04 4.17
CA LEU A 14 -7.51 11.39 2.98
C LEU A 14 -8.48 12.54 3.24
N ARG A 15 -9.16 12.57 4.39
CA ARG A 15 -10.09 13.66 4.75
C ARG A 15 -9.39 15.00 5.00
N SER A 16 -8.15 14.98 5.47
CA SER A 16 -7.39 16.18 5.80
C SER A 16 -6.44 16.65 4.69
N SER A 17 -6.32 15.87 3.61
CA SER A 17 -5.45 16.19 2.50
C SER A 17 -6.02 17.32 1.65
N ILE A 18 -5.20 18.35 1.40
CA ILE A 18 -5.52 19.43 0.46
C ILE A 18 -5.27 19.03 -1.01
N PHE A 19 -4.61 17.89 -1.24
CA PHE A 19 -4.21 17.44 -2.58
C PHE A 19 -5.18 16.43 -3.19
N VAL A 20 -6.06 15.84 -2.39
CA VAL A 20 -7.03 14.82 -2.83
C VAL A 20 -8.36 15.52 -3.09
N GLU A 21 -8.82 15.47 -4.34
CA GLU A 21 -10.12 16.00 -4.75
C GLU A 21 -11.22 14.97 -4.51
N ASN A 22 -10.96 13.71 -4.87
CA ASN A 22 -11.89 12.60 -4.67
C ASN A 22 -11.11 11.33 -4.33
N ALA A 23 -11.77 10.45 -3.56
CA ALA A 23 -11.19 9.19 -3.12
C ALA A 23 -12.24 8.09 -3.17
N ASP A 24 -11.94 7.03 -3.90
CA ASP A 24 -12.68 5.77 -3.89
C ASP A 24 -11.75 4.69 -3.32
N VAL A 25 -11.99 4.28 -2.07
CA VAL A 25 -11.08 3.42 -1.30
C VAL A 25 -11.86 2.32 -0.60
N GLU A 26 -11.42 1.09 -0.84
CA GLU A 26 -11.94 -0.12 -0.22
C GLU A 26 -10.96 -0.66 0.82
N TYR A 27 -11.53 -1.23 1.88
CA TYR A 27 -10.79 -1.77 3.02
C TYR A 27 -11.27 -3.19 3.29
N GLU A 28 -10.33 -4.13 3.33
CA GLU A 28 -10.62 -5.54 3.60
C GLU A 28 -9.81 -6.04 4.81
N VAL A 29 -10.51 -6.46 5.85
CA VAL A 29 -9.89 -7.10 7.03
C VAL A 29 -9.80 -8.61 6.79
N LYS A 30 -8.58 -9.15 6.76
CA LYS A 30 -8.35 -10.61 6.66
C LYS A 30 -8.16 -11.25 8.04
N SER A 31 -7.57 -10.52 8.98
CA SER A 31 -7.44 -10.90 10.39
C SER A 31 -7.16 -9.67 11.24
N ARG A 32 -6.96 -9.85 12.55
CA ARG A 32 -6.63 -8.75 13.49
C ARG A 32 -5.44 -7.89 13.04
N GLY A 33 -4.43 -8.52 12.44
CA GLY A 33 -3.21 -7.86 11.97
C GLY A 33 -3.10 -7.74 10.46
N ILE A 34 -3.87 -8.49 9.67
CA ILE A 34 -3.72 -8.53 8.20
C ILE A 34 -4.91 -7.88 7.55
N GLY A 35 -4.65 -7.02 6.57
CA GLY A 35 -5.69 -6.40 5.77
C GLY A 35 -5.15 -5.81 4.49
N ILE A 36 -6.08 -5.48 3.62
CA ILE A 36 -5.84 -4.89 2.31
C ILE A 36 -6.54 -3.55 2.28
N VAL A 37 -5.85 -2.54 1.77
CA VAL A 37 -6.45 -1.27 1.38
C VAL A 37 -6.11 -1.02 -0.07
N HIS A 38 -7.08 -0.64 -0.89
CA HIS A 38 -6.83 -0.25 -2.26
C HIS A 38 -7.84 0.78 -2.72
N GLY A 39 -7.44 1.57 -3.71
CA GLY A 39 -8.32 2.61 -4.18
C GLY A 39 -7.72 3.45 -5.29
N ILE A 40 -8.51 4.45 -5.66
CA ILE A 40 -8.20 5.45 -6.67
C ILE A 40 -8.40 6.81 -6.02
N LEU A 41 -7.37 7.64 -6.09
CA LEU A 41 -7.43 9.04 -5.66
C LEU A 41 -7.35 9.93 -6.90
N GLY A 42 -8.32 10.82 -7.07
CA GLY A 42 -8.21 11.97 -7.95
C GLY A 42 -7.52 13.11 -7.22
N LEU A 43 -6.45 13.65 -7.81
CA LEU A 43 -5.68 14.76 -7.25
C LEU A 43 -6.12 16.09 -7.85
N ILE A 44 -5.85 17.19 -7.13
CA ILE A 44 -6.27 18.56 -7.53
C ILE A 44 -5.69 19.04 -8.88
N ASP A 45 -4.62 18.43 -9.37
CA ASP A 45 -4.03 18.72 -10.69
C ASP A 45 -4.65 17.86 -11.82
N GLY A 46 -5.68 17.07 -11.49
CA GLY A 46 -6.36 16.12 -12.36
C GLY A 46 -5.61 14.81 -12.57
N SER A 47 -4.43 14.62 -11.95
CA SER A 47 -3.74 13.34 -11.97
C SER A 47 -4.47 12.30 -11.11
N THR A 48 -4.22 11.02 -11.39
CA THR A 48 -4.88 9.90 -10.70
C THR A 48 -3.84 8.98 -10.07
N LEU A 49 -3.97 8.73 -8.75
CA LEU A 49 -3.19 7.73 -8.04
C LEU A 49 -4.03 6.48 -7.78
N GLN A 50 -3.69 5.38 -8.43
CA GLN A 50 -4.21 4.06 -8.08
C GLN A 50 -3.24 3.36 -7.14
N PHE A 51 -3.75 2.82 -6.03
CA PHE A 51 -2.92 2.16 -5.04
C PHE A 51 -3.53 0.87 -4.50
N MET A 52 -2.67 -0.02 -4.02
CA MET A 52 -3.06 -1.18 -3.21
C MET A 52 -1.94 -1.49 -2.23
N GLU A 53 -2.30 -1.81 -1.00
CA GLU A 53 -1.40 -2.30 0.04
C GLU A 53 -2.01 -3.51 0.73
N LEU A 54 -1.24 -4.59 0.83
CA LEU A 54 -1.48 -5.70 1.73
C LEU A 54 -0.51 -5.56 2.90
N ILE A 55 -1.05 -5.36 4.10
CA ILE A 55 -0.25 -5.12 5.30
C ILE A 55 -0.42 -6.23 6.33
N ASN A 56 0.57 -6.33 7.21
CA ASN A 56 0.54 -7.17 8.40
C ASN A 56 1.11 -6.39 9.60
N ILE A 57 0.29 -6.18 10.62
CA ILE A 57 0.68 -5.51 11.84
C ILE A 57 1.19 -6.53 12.85
N LYS A 58 2.48 -6.42 13.17
CA LYS A 58 3.14 -7.28 14.17
C LYS A 58 3.91 -6.41 15.16
N ARG A 59 3.68 -6.63 16.46
CA ARG A 59 4.38 -5.89 17.55
C ARG A 59 4.34 -4.38 17.31
N ASP A 60 3.15 -3.87 16.98
CA ASP A 60 2.88 -2.46 16.66
C ASP A 60 3.66 -1.87 15.47
N LYS A 61 4.19 -2.72 14.58
CA LYS A 61 4.81 -2.29 13.32
C LYS A 61 3.94 -2.71 12.14
N VAL A 62 3.71 -1.79 11.21
CA VAL A 62 3.12 -2.09 9.90
C VAL A 62 4.20 -2.74 9.02
N ILE A 63 3.91 -3.93 8.50
CA ILE A 63 4.76 -4.62 7.53
C ILE A 63 3.99 -4.67 6.21
N HIS A 64 4.46 -3.99 5.18
CA HIS A 64 3.87 -4.08 3.85
C HIS A 64 4.32 -5.38 3.18
N LEU A 65 3.40 -6.34 3.01
CA LEU A 65 3.67 -7.62 2.36
C LEU A 65 3.64 -7.49 0.83
N LYS A 66 2.77 -6.61 0.32
CA LYS A 66 2.67 -6.26 -1.10
C LYS A 66 2.14 -4.85 -1.20
N TYR A 67 2.64 -4.09 -2.17
CA TYR A 67 2.10 -2.78 -2.47
C TYR A 67 2.23 -2.47 -3.96
N ARG A 68 1.42 -1.52 -4.41
CA ARG A 68 1.48 -0.92 -5.74
C ARG A 68 0.98 0.50 -5.63
N TYR A 69 1.69 1.42 -6.29
CA TYR A 69 1.28 2.80 -6.52
C TYR A 69 1.48 3.08 -8.00
N HIS A 70 0.46 3.64 -8.64
CA HIS A 70 0.46 3.96 -10.05
C HIS A 70 -0.12 5.35 -10.21
N LEU A 71 0.76 6.32 -10.48
CA LEU A 71 0.36 7.70 -10.76
C LEU A 71 0.29 7.91 -12.26
N MET A 72 -0.84 8.43 -12.71
CA MET A 72 -1.10 8.80 -14.09
C MET A 72 -1.43 10.29 -14.16
N ASN A 73 -0.97 10.98 -15.20
CA ASN A 73 -1.31 12.39 -15.42
C ASN A 73 -2.76 12.52 -15.91
N VAL A 74 -3.18 13.77 -16.19
CA VAL A 74 -4.52 14.12 -16.69
C VAL A 74 -4.91 13.40 -18.00
N ASN A 75 -3.93 12.97 -18.79
CA ASN A 75 -4.15 12.26 -20.06
C ASN A 75 -4.20 10.73 -19.86
N GLY A 76 -4.07 10.25 -18.61
CA GLY A 76 -3.95 8.83 -18.31
C GLY A 76 -2.57 8.23 -18.60
N GLU A 77 -1.56 9.06 -18.91
CA GLU A 77 -0.20 8.59 -19.17
C GLU A 77 0.51 8.32 -17.86
N MET A 78 1.24 7.20 -17.79
CA MET A 78 2.00 6.83 -16.61
C MET A 78 3.07 7.89 -16.31
N VAL A 79 2.97 8.52 -15.14
CA VAL A 79 4.01 9.38 -14.59
C VAL A 79 5.03 8.53 -13.84
N PHE A 80 4.54 7.66 -12.95
CA PHE A 80 5.36 6.65 -12.32
C PHE A 80 4.54 5.44 -11.89
N ARG A 81 5.24 4.33 -11.71
CA ARG A 81 4.71 3.15 -11.06
C ARG A 81 5.74 2.57 -10.10
N TYR A 82 5.30 2.34 -8.87
CA TYR A 82 6.09 1.69 -7.84
C TYR A 82 5.31 0.48 -7.33
N ASP A 83 5.68 -0.70 -7.77
CA ASP A 83 5.21 -1.94 -7.16
C ASP A 83 6.32 -2.61 -6.36
N ASN A 84 5.91 -3.56 -5.53
CA ASN A 84 6.83 -4.41 -4.78
C ASN A 84 7.72 -5.20 -5.76
N ALA A 85 8.81 -4.58 -6.23
CA ALA A 85 9.82 -5.24 -7.03
C ALA A 85 10.44 -6.35 -6.16
N PRO A 86 10.49 -7.60 -6.65
CA PRO A 86 10.95 -8.70 -5.83
C PRO A 86 12.40 -8.48 -5.41
N ILE A 87 12.64 -8.24 -4.13
CA ILE A 87 13.79 -8.87 -3.49
C ILE A 87 13.49 -10.36 -3.59
N ILE A 88 14.11 -10.99 -4.58
CA ILE A 88 14.20 -12.43 -4.68
C ILE A 88 14.70 -12.92 -3.32
N GLN A 89 13.83 -13.59 -2.57
CA GLN A 89 14.22 -14.37 -1.40
C GLN A 89 15.06 -15.55 -1.89
N ARG A 90 16.36 -15.31 -2.10
CA ARG A 90 17.41 -16.33 -2.09
C ARG A 90 18.28 -16.17 -0.85
N LEU A 91 17.64 -16.08 0.30
CA LEU A 91 18.26 -16.44 1.57
C LEU A 91 17.45 -17.61 2.14
N LEU A 92 17.81 -18.82 1.72
CA LEU A 92 17.58 -20.10 2.41
C LEU A 92 18.10 -21.23 1.50
N LEU A 93 19.43 -21.28 1.32
CA LEU A 93 20.12 -22.56 1.12
C LEU A 93 21.17 -22.67 2.24
N ILE A 94 20.78 -23.36 3.33
CA ILE A 94 21.54 -24.41 4.06
C ILE A 94 23.07 -24.17 4.12
N HIS A 95 23.68 -23.78 5.24
CA HIS A 95 24.04 -24.64 6.39
C HIS A 95 24.31 -26.13 6.06
N THR A 96 25.13 -26.40 5.05
CA THR A 96 26.08 -27.53 4.98
C THR A 96 27.11 -27.11 3.93
N ILE A 97 28.40 -26.89 4.22
CA ILE A 97 29.43 -27.90 4.46
C ILE A 97 30.58 -27.19 5.19
N ASN A 98 30.84 -27.61 6.42
CA ASN A 98 32.16 -27.62 7.04
C ASN A 98 32.42 -29.09 7.38
N MET A 99 33.02 -29.82 6.43
CA MET A 99 33.95 -30.94 6.64
C MET A 99 34.54 -31.36 5.29
#